data_AF-A0A7G9QY41-F1
#
_entry.id   AF-A0A7G9QY41-F1
#
_cell.length_a   1.000
_cell.length_b   1.000
_cell.length_c   1.000
_cell.angle_alpha   90.00
_cell.angle_beta   90.00
_cell.angle_gamma   90.00
#
_symmetry.space_group_name_H-M   'P 1'
#
loop_
_entity.id
_entity.type
_entity.pdbx_description
1 polymer ?
#
loop_
_entity_poly.entity_id
_entity_poly.type
_entity_poly.pdbx_seq_one_letter_code
_entity_poly.pdbx_strand_id
1 'polypeptide(L)'
;MKGSIRHLLVALLFAATHAALARDPAPALSRAEKQQVTASLGKLLTESYVFPDIGEKAAKRLASNLASGAYDAIVDPAEFGDRLTADVVAATADKHFRVAFDPQQVAEDRKGTQDEDQPPKNAWRTRAGTTSGLRTRASSTATSATST
;
A
#
# COMPACT_ATOMS: atom_id res chain seq x y z
N MET A 1 5.16 -61.96 20.55
CA MET A 1 5.74 -60.75 19.92
C MET A 1 5.04 -60.47 18.58
N LYS A 2 3.74 -60.19 18.57
CA LYS A 2 2.92 -60.00 17.35
C LYS A 2 1.83 -58.97 17.67
N GLY A 3 2.21 -57.70 17.73
CA GLY A 3 1.27 -56.63 18.10
C GLY A 3 1.72 -55.23 17.74
N SER A 4 3.03 -54.96 17.69
CA SER A 4 3.51 -53.58 17.59
C SER A 4 3.68 -53.02 16.16
N ILE A 5 3.45 -53.82 15.11
CA ILE A 5 3.68 -53.41 13.71
C ILE A 5 2.41 -52.78 13.09
N ARG A 6 1.22 -53.09 13.63
CA ARG A 6 -0.07 -52.55 13.11
C ARG A 6 -0.28 -51.07 13.44
N HIS A 7 0.38 -50.56 14.48
CA HIS A 7 0.29 -49.15 14.89
C HIS A 7 1.34 -48.26 14.21
N LEU A 8 2.47 -48.85 13.77
CA LEU A 8 3.54 -48.14 13.07
C LEU A 8 3.16 -47.77 11.62
N LEU A 9 2.24 -48.52 10.99
CA LEU A 9 1.76 -48.22 9.63
C LEU A 9 0.63 -47.18 9.58
N VAL A 10 -0.15 -47.00 10.65
CA VAL A 10 -1.23 -45.99 10.70
C VAL A 10 -0.67 -44.60 11.02
N ALA A 11 0.40 -44.50 11.82
CA ALA A 11 1.05 -43.24 12.12
C ALA A 11 1.82 -42.65 10.92
N LEU A 12 2.36 -43.49 10.04
CA LEU A 12 3.09 -43.04 8.84
C LEU A 12 2.15 -42.54 7.72
N LEU A 13 0.91 -43.04 7.67
CA LEU A 13 -0.08 -42.59 6.68
C LEU A 13 -0.71 -41.23 7.02
N PHE A 14 -0.66 -40.80 8.29
CA PHE A 14 -1.21 -39.51 8.73
C PHE A 14 -0.23 -38.33 8.53
N ALA A 15 1.06 -38.62 8.36
CA ALA A 15 2.09 -37.59 8.18
C ALA A 15 2.21 -37.10 6.72
N ALA A 16 1.69 -37.85 5.75
CA ALA A 16 1.80 -37.50 4.33
C ALA A 16 0.68 -36.56 3.82
N THR A 17 -0.38 -36.33 4.61
CA THR A 17 -1.52 -35.47 4.23
C THR A 17 -1.39 -34.01 4.70
N HIS A 18 -0.39 -33.65 5.51
CA HIS A 18 -0.20 -32.27 6.00
C HIS A 18 0.74 -31.40 5.16
N ALA A 19 1.28 -31.92 4.04
CA ALA A 19 2.24 -31.19 3.20
C ALA A 19 1.61 -30.43 2.03
N ALA A 20 0.31 -30.11 2.09
CA ALA A 20 -0.37 -29.31 1.09
C ALA A 20 -1.18 -28.20 1.77
N LEU A 21 -1.13 -27.00 1.19
CA LEU A 21 -2.00 -25.85 1.46
C LEU A 21 -1.50 -24.82 2.50
N ALA A 22 -0.39 -24.16 2.18
CA ALA A 22 -0.25 -22.73 2.47
C ALA A 22 0.72 -22.10 1.47
N ARG A 23 0.32 -22.05 0.19
CA ARG A 23 0.81 -20.98 -0.68
C ARG A 23 0.02 -19.76 -0.22
N ASP A 24 0.68 -18.75 0.32
CA ASP A 24 0.03 -17.46 0.55
C ASP A 24 -0.70 -17.09 -0.75
N PRO A 25 -2.03 -16.89 -0.72
CA PRO A 25 -2.72 -16.44 -1.91
C PRO A 25 -2.03 -15.15 -2.35
N ALA A 26 -1.69 -15.05 -3.64
CA ALA A 26 -1.21 -13.81 -4.22
C ALA A 26 -2.12 -12.67 -3.73
N PRO A 27 -1.58 -11.52 -3.32
CA PRO A 27 -2.37 -10.46 -2.69
C PRO A 27 -3.46 -10.02 -3.68
N ALA A 28 -4.67 -10.46 -3.40
CA ALA A 28 -5.87 -10.10 -4.14
C ALA A 28 -6.18 -8.63 -3.89
N LEU A 29 -6.47 -7.87 -4.95
CA LEU A 29 -6.89 -6.48 -4.81
C LEU A 29 -8.20 -6.37 -4.02
N SER A 30 -8.15 -5.68 -2.88
CA SER A 30 -9.33 -5.35 -2.10
C SER A 30 -10.15 -4.26 -2.77
N ARG A 31 -11.43 -4.16 -2.39
CA ARG A 31 -12.32 -3.07 -2.86
C ARG A 31 -11.79 -1.69 -2.49
N ALA A 32 -11.23 -1.55 -1.28
CA ALA A 32 -10.68 -0.29 -0.80
C ALA A 32 -9.48 0.15 -1.63
N GLU A 33 -8.58 -0.77 -1.98
CA GLU A 33 -7.44 -0.48 -2.85
C GLU A 33 -7.90 -0.05 -4.25
N LYS A 34 -8.88 -0.74 -4.85
CA LYS A 34 -9.45 -0.33 -6.15
C LYS A 34 -10.04 1.08 -6.09
N GLN A 35 -10.77 1.40 -5.02
CA GLN A 35 -11.33 2.73 -4.81
C GLN A 35 -10.23 3.79 -4.71
N GLN A 36 -9.21 3.53 -3.88
CA GLN A 36 -8.09 4.45 -3.69
C GLN A 36 -7.30 4.67 -4.98
N VAL A 37 -6.93 3.60 -5.68
CA VAL A 37 -6.18 3.69 -6.95
C VAL A 37 -7.00 4.46 -8.00
N THR A 38 -8.29 4.15 -8.14
CA THR A 38 -9.15 4.83 -9.12
C THR A 38 -9.31 6.31 -8.79
N ALA A 39 -9.48 6.66 -7.52
CA ALA A 39 -9.61 8.05 -7.08
C ALA A 39 -8.31 8.84 -7.30
N SER A 40 -7.17 8.28 -6.92
CA SER A 40 -5.86 8.90 -7.12
C SER A 40 -5.53 9.09 -8.60
N LEU A 41 -5.84 8.07 -9.43
CA LEU A 41 -5.67 8.16 -10.88
C LEU A 41 -6.59 9.24 -11.48
N GLY A 42 -7.85 9.29 -11.06
CA GLY A 42 -8.79 10.34 -11.48
C GLY A 42 -8.27 11.74 -11.15
N LYS A 43 -7.75 11.94 -9.93
CA LYS A 43 -7.12 13.21 -9.52
C LYS A 43 -5.93 13.57 -10.39
N LEU A 44 -5.04 12.63 -10.66
CA LEU A 44 -3.86 12.86 -11.51
C LEU A 44 -4.26 13.25 -12.94
N LEU A 45 -5.29 12.60 -13.49
CA LEU A 45 -5.84 12.95 -14.81
C LEU A 45 -6.43 14.36 -14.83
N THR A 46 -7.12 14.78 -13.78
CA THR A 46 -7.68 16.14 -13.71
C THR A 46 -6.61 17.23 -13.52
N GLU A 47 -5.54 16.94 -12.79
CA GLU A 47 -4.54 17.94 -12.42
C GLU A 47 -3.38 18.06 -13.41
N SER A 48 -3.05 16.97 -14.11
CA SER A 48 -1.79 16.87 -14.86
C SER A 48 -1.94 16.43 -16.30
N TYR A 49 -3.14 16.05 -16.75
CA TYR A 49 -3.33 15.68 -18.14
C TYR A 49 -3.27 16.91 -19.06
N VAL A 50 -2.58 16.78 -20.19
CA VAL A 50 -2.26 17.90 -21.10
C VAL A 50 -3.50 18.58 -21.68
N PHE A 51 -4.62 17.86 -21.78
CA PHE A 51 -5.92 18.36 -22.20
C PHE A 51 -6.90 18.30 -21.01
N PRO A 52 -7.12 19.40 -20.27
CA PRO A 52 -7.88 19.40 -19.02
C PRO A 52 -9.29 18.80 -19.15
N ASP A 53 -10.04 19.23 -20.17
CA ASP A 53 -11.41 18.74 -20.42
C ASP A 53 -11.46 17.22 -20.67
N ILE A 54 -10.42 16.69 -21.33
CA ILE A 54 -10.28 15.27 -21.63
C ILE A 54 -9.87 14.49 -20.37
N GLY A 55 -8.98 15.07 -19.56
CA GLY A 55 -8.60 14.53 -18.24
C GLY A 55 -9.82 14.42 -17.30
N GLU A 56 -10.66 15.45 -17.24
CA GLU A 56 -11.92 15.42 -16.50
C GLU A 56 -12.88 14.35 -17.00
N LYS A 57 -13.04 14.22 -18.32
CA LYS A 57 -13.88 13.19 -18.93
C LYS A 57 -13.39 11.78 -18.55
N ALA A 58 -12.09 11.54 -18.59
CA ALA A 58 -11.49 10.27 -18.20
C ALA A 58 -11.72 9.99 -16.70
N ALA A 59 -11.48 10.96 -15.82
CA ALA A 59 -11.72 10.83 -14.38
C ALA A 59 -13.19 10.51 -14.05
N LYS A 60 -14.14 11.20 -14.70
CA LYS A 60 -15.59 10.93 -14.56
C LYS A 60 -15.94 9.51 -14.99
N ARG A 61 -15.35 9.03 -16.09
CA ARG A 61 -15.56 7.65 -16.57
C ARG A 61 -15.03 6.61 -15.59
N LEU A 62 -13.83 6.82 -15.04
CA LEU A 62 -13.26 5.94 -14.03
C LEU A 62 -14.14 5.86 -12.77
N ALA A 63 -14.61 7.01 -12.27
CA ALA A 63 -15.51 7.08 -11.13
C ALA A 63 -16.85 6.37 -11.40
N SER A 64 -17.43 6.55 -12.58
CA SER A 64 -18.68 5.88 -12.99
C SER A 64 -18.51 4.36 -13.07
N ASN A 65 -17.43 3.88 -13.68
CA ASN A 65 -17.13 2.44 -13.76
C ASN A 65 -16.99 1.83 -12.35
N LEU A 66 -16.24 2.48 -11.46
CA LEU A 66 -16.08 2.05 -10.08
C LEU A 66 -17.43 2.00 -9.34
N ALA A 67 -18.27 3.04 -9.48
CA ALA A 67 -19.58 3.11 -8.84
C ALA A 67 -20.55 2.04 -9.37
N SER A 68 -20.43 1.67 -10.64
CA SER A 68 -21.24 0.61 -11.26
C SER A 68 -20.78 -0.82 -10.91
N GLY A 69 -19.67 -0.98 -10.18
CA GLY A 69 -19.10 -2.28 -9.86
C GLY A 69 -18.33 -2.94 -11.01
N ALA A 70 -17.99 -2.19 -12.07
CA ALA A 70 -17.30 -2.71 -13.26
C ALA A 70 -15.91 -3.31 -12.95
N TYR A 71 -15.35 -3.02 -11.77
CA TYR A 71 -14.06 -3.51 -11.32
C TYR A 71 -14.17 -4.57 -10.21
N ASP A 72 -15.38 -4.92 -9.75
CA ASP A 72 -15.55 -5.75 -8.55
C ASP A 72 -14.99 -7.16 -8.74
N ALA A 73 -15.16 -7.75 -9.93
CA ALA A 73 -14.69 -9.09 -10.26
C ALA A 73 -13.18 -9.20 -10.51
N ILE A 74 -12.47 -8.07 -10.69
CA ILE A 74 -11.05 -8.08 -11.07
C ILE A 74 -10.19 -8.25 -9.83
N VAL A 75 -9.53 -9.39 -9.67
CA VAL A 75 -8.74 -9.70 -8.46
C VAL A 75 -7.24 -9.46 -8.68
N ASP A 76 -6.79 -9.64 -9.92
CA ASP A 76 -5.39 -9.50 -10.32
C ASP A 76 -5.01 -8.00 -10.49
N PRO A 77 -3.95 -7.51 -9.84
CA PRO A 77 -3.47 -6.14 -10.00
C PRO A 77 -3.08 -5.75 -11.42
N ALA A 78 -2.49 -6.65 -12.19
CA ALA A 78 -2.11 -6.41 -13.58
C ALA A 78 -3.36 -6.31 -14.47
N GLU A 79 -4.33 -7.20 -14.28
CA GLU A 79 -5.62 -7.12 -15.00
C GLU A 79 -6.36 -5.81 -14.66
N PHE A 80 -6.30 -5.36 -13.40
CA PHE A 80 -6.89 -4.09 -13.00
C PHE A 80 -6.19 -2.90 -13.68
N GLY A 81 -4.86 -2.90 -13.75
CA GLY A 81 -4.09 -1.90 -14.51
C GLY A 81 -4.44 -1.87 -16.00
N ASP A 82 -4.57 -3.04 -16.63
CA ASP A 82 -4.97 -3.16 -18.03
C ASP A 82 -6.39 -2.64 -18.26
N ARG A 83 -7.32 -2.93 -17.33
CA ARG A 83 -8.68 -2.41 -17.41
C ARG A 83 -8.73 -0.89 -17.26
N LEU A 84 -8.02 -0.33 -16.29
CA LEU A 84 -7.91 1.13 -16.10
C LEU A 84 -7.31 1.79 -17.34
N THR A 85 -6.28 1.18 -17.93
CA THR A 85 -5.70 1.63 -19.19
C THR A 85 -6.76 1.71 -20.29
N ALA A 86 -7.47 0.61 -20.54
CA ALA A 86 -8.49 0.55 -21.58
C ALA A 86 -9.58 1.63 -21.37
N ASP A 87 -9.96 1.87 -20.12
CA ASP A 87 -10.96 2.89 -19.79
C ASP A 87 -10.47 4.32 -20.00
N VAL A 88 -9.20 4.61 -19.70
CA VAL A 88 -8.61 5.91 -20.00
C VAL A 88 -8.45 6.10 -21.51
N VAL A 89 -7.84 5.13 -22.22
CA VAL A 89 -7.64 5.21 -23.68
C VAL A 89 -8.96 5.41 -24.42
N ALA A 90 -10.03 4.72 -24.03
CA ALA A 90 -11.33 4.91 -24.66
C ALA A 90 -11.97 6.28 -24.36
N ALA A 91 -11.63 6.92 -23.23
CA ALA A 91 -12.11 8.27 -22.91
C ALA A 91 -11.30 9.36 -23.64
N THR A 92 -9.98 9.18 -23.76
CA THR A 92 -9.02 10.19 -24.23
C THR A 92 -8.59 10.02 -25.69
N ALA A 93 -8.79 8.83 -26.27
CA ALA A 93 -8.24 8.39 -27.55
C ALA A 93 -6.69 8.37 -27.61
N ASP A 94 -6.02 8.48 -26.47
CA ASP A 94 -4.56 8.43 -26.35
C ASP A 94 -4.09 6.98 -26.19
N LYS A 95 -3.41 6.45 -27.20
CA LYS A 95 -2.92 5.06 -27.21
C LYS A 95 -1.60 4.86 -26.46
N HIS A 96 -0.97 5.93 -25.99
CA HIS A 96 0.30 5.86 -25.25
C HIS A 96 0.10 5.79 -23.74
N PHE A 97 -1.13 5.99 -23.26
CA PHE A 97 -1.44 5.88 -21.84
C PHE A 97 -1.36 4.42 -21.35
N ARG A 98 -0.71 4.18 -20.21
CA ARG A 98 -0.61 2.85 -19.58
C ARG A 98 -0.66 2.97 -18.06
N VAL A 99 -1.41 2.08 -17.43
CA VAL A 99 -1.33 1.75 -16.01
C VAL A 99 -0.81 0.32 -15.91
N ALA A 100 0.30 0.14 -15.19
CA ALA A 100 0.92 -1.17 -15.00
C ALA A 100 1.16 -1.43 -13.53
N PHE A 101 1.07 -2.69 -13.13
CA PHE A 101 1.47 -3.15 -11.81
C PHE A 101 2.90 -3.69 -11.87
N ASP A 102 3.79 -3.11 -11.08
CA ASP A 102 5.17 -3.59 -10.91
C ASP A 102 5.38 -4.10 -9.47
N PRO A 103 5.47 -5.43 -9.26
CA PRO A 103 5.65 -5.99 -7.93
C PRO A 103 7.03 -5.71 -7.33
N GLN A 104 8.07 -5.50 -8.15
CA GLN A 104 9.40 -5.18 -7.65
C GLN A 104 9.40 -3.76 -7.09
N GLN A 105 8.86 -2.81 -7.85
CA GLN A 105 8.73 -1.42 -7.41
C GLN A 105 7.90 -1.32 -6.11
N VAL A 106 6.76 -2.00 -6.03
CA VAL A 106 5.93 -2.01 -4.81
C VAL A 106 6.69 -2.58 -3.60
N ALA A 107 7.52 -3.61 -3.81
CA ALA A 107 8.33 -4.19 -2.74
C ALA A 107 9.44 -3.24 -2.29
N GLU A 108 10.05 -2.49 -3.19
CA GLU A 108 11.06 -1.47 -2.90
C GLU A 108 10.47 -0.28 -2.15
N ASP A 109 9.35 0.27 -2.63
CA ASP A 109 8.63 1.36 -1.98
C ASP A 109 8.28 1.01 -0.53
N ARG A 110 7.78 -0.21 -0.30
CA ARG A 110 7.42 -0.70 1.03
C ARG A 110 8.63 -0.83 1.96
N LYS A 111 9.82 -1.12 1.44
CA LYS A 111 11.07 -1.13 2.22
C LYS A 111 11.52 0.29 2.54
N GLY A 112 11.46 1.20 1.56
CA GLY A 112 11.84 2.61 1.73
C GLY A 112 11.04 3.31 2.84
N THR A 113 9.73 3.07 2.91
CA THR A 113 8.88 3.62 3.99
C THR A 113 9.26 3.08 5.37
N GLN A 114 9.71 1.84 5.48
CA GLN A 114 10.10 1.24 6.77
C GLN A 114 11.45 1.76 7.30
N ASP A 115 12.36 2.14 6.40
CA ASP A 115 13.66 2.70 6.77
C ASP A 115 13.56 4.18 7.17
N GLU A 116 12.54 4.92 6.70
CA GLU A 116 12.33 6.34 7.04
C GLU A 116 11.75 6.54 8.46
N ASP A 117 10.88 5.64 8.92
CA ASP A 117 10.34 5.64 10.29
C ASP A 117 11.37 5.13 11.34
N GLN A 118 12.47 4.53 10.90
CA GLN A 118 13.54 4.08 11.78
C GLN A 118 14.49 5.26 12.05
N PRO A 119 14.59 5.79 13.28
CA PRO A 119 15.50 6.89 13.58
C PRO A 119 16.91 6.48 13.14
N PRO A 120 17.71 7.40 12.56
CA PRO A 120 18.96 7.02 11.93
C PRO A 120 19.79 6.21 12.92
N LYS A 121 20.46 5.17 12.43
CA LYS A 121 21.11 4.10 13.23
C LYS A 121 22.20 4.66 14.18
N ASN A 122 22.53 5.95 14.04
CA ASN A 122 23.46 6.77 14.80
C ASN A 122 22.83 8.04 15.43
N ALA A 123 21.49 8.15 15.54
CA ALA A 123 20.79 9.30 16.12
C ALA A 123 21.18 9.58 17.60
N TRP A 124 21.65 8.57 18.32
CA TRP A 124 22.20 8.71 19.67
C TRP A 124 23.63 9.31 19.67
N ARG A 125 24.39 9.13 18.59
CA ARG A 125 25.76 9.61 18.44
C ARG A 125 25.82 11.12 18.22
N THR A 126 24.79 11.70 17.60
CA THR A 126 24.69 13.13 17.32
C THR A 126 24.16 13.96 18.51
N ARG A 127 23.43 13.35 19.46
CA ARG A 127 22.93 14.05 20.65
C ARG A 127 23.89 14.04 21.85
N ALA A 128 24.87 13.15 21.87
CA ALA A 128 25.83 13.03 22.97
C ALA A 128 27.04 13.98 22.88
N GLY A 129 27.19 14.74 21.78
CA GLY A 129 28.38 15.57 21.52
C GLY A 129 28.30 17.04 21.96
N THR A 130 27.12 17.55 22.31
CA THR A 130 26.95 19.00 22.59
C THR A 130 26.15 19.22 23.87
N THR A 131 26.71 18.82 25.01
CA THR A 131 26.26 19.30 26.32
C THR A 131 27.45 19.75 27.15
N SER A 132 27.98 20.91 26.76
CA SER A 132 28.76 21.77 27.65
C SER A 132 28.26 23.18 27.45
N GLY A 133 27.08 23.45 28.02
CA GLY A 133 26.44 24.76 27.98
C GLY A 133 25.44 24.86 29.12
N LEU A 134 25.89 25.48 30.22
CA LEU A 134 25.18 25.78 31.46
C LEU A 134 23.67 25.96 31.31
N ARG A 135 22.88 25.10 31.94
CA ARG A 135 21.48 25.39 32.30
C ARG A 135 21.50 26.15 33.62
N THR A 136 21.57 27.48 33.57
CA THR A 136 21.21 28.29 34.74
C THR A 136 19.70 28.21 34.94
N ARG A 137 19.32 27.59 36.06
CA ARG A 137 17.96 27.56 36.58
C ARG A 137 17.70 28.91 37.25
N ALA A 138 16.89 29.76 36.63
CA ALA A 138 16.24 30.87 37.33
C ALA A 138 14.83 30.41 37.71
N SER A 139 14.61 30.32 39.03
CA SER A 139 13.34 29.97 39.65
C SER A 139 12.36 31.15 39.59
N SER A 140 11.07 30.79 39.57
CA SER A 140 9.86 31.60 39.64
C SER A 140 9.87 32.82 40.55
N THR A 141 9.11 33.86 40.16
CA THR A 141 8.02 34.42 40.98
C THR A 141 6.93 35.08 40.11
N ALA A 142 5.68 34.71 40.42
CA ALA A 142 4.42 35.44 40.39
C ALA A 142 4.20 36.60 39.39
N THR A 143 3.03 36.63 38.74
CA THR A 143 1.90 37.52 39.13
C THR A 143 0.73 37.34 38.17
N SER A 144 -0.41 36.99 38.74
CA SER A 144 -1.74 37.02 38.14
C SER A 144 -2.17 38.47 37.88
N ALA A 145 -2.70 38.78 36.69
CA ALA A 145 -3.51 39.98 36.51
C ALA A 145 -4.54 39.81 35.38
N THR A 146 -5.79 40.03 35.79
CA THR A 146 -7.05 40.13 35.06
C THR A 146 -7.13 41.41 34.20
N SER A 147 -8.10 41.43 33.28
CA SER A 147 -8.73 42.57 32.56
C SER A 147 -8.30 42.67 31.08
N THR A 148 -9.17 42.83 30.09
CA THR A 148 -10.56 43.34 30.00
C THR A 148 -11.29 42.62 28.87
#